data_AF-A0A3C0B6Y8-F1
#
_entry.id   AF-A0A3C0B6Y8-F1
#
_cell.length_a   1.000
_cell.length_b   1.000
_cell.length_c   1.000
_cell.angle_alpha   90.00
_cell.angle_beta   90.00
_cell.angle_gamma   90.00
#
_symmetry.space_group_name_H-M   'P 1'
#
loop_
_entity.id
_entity.type
_entity.pdbx_description
1 polymer ?
#
loop_
_entity_poly.entity_id
_entity_poly.type
_entity_poly.pdbx_seq_one_letter_code
_entity_poly.pdbx_strand_id
1 'polypeptide(L)'
;MRNNSLFLIIFTSIVFSVSAQSSQFQSLGNLKSYQLTPNGLSLITSLGKAEVTVYSEGIIRIRIVKDDFTEPFSYAVIMKPQQLKPEFNETPEKLTLSTGLILVEINRAPLRFAFY
;
A
#
# COMPACT_ATOMS: atom_id res chain seq x y z
N MET A 1 14.76 7.24 -62.77
CA MET A 1 14.65 6.09 -61.84
C MET A 1 15.52 6.43 -60.63
N ARG A 2 15.05 7.33 -59.76
CA ARG A 2 14.22 7.10 -58.56
C ARG A 2 15.04 6.48 -57.41
N ASN A 3 15.78 7.35 -56.71
CA ASN A 3 16.47 7.08 -55.44
C ASN A 3 15.43 6.89 -54.31
N ASN A 4 14.74 5.75 -54.30
CA ASN A 4 13.70 5.44 -53.31
C ASN A 4 14.20 4.58 -52.13
N SER A 5 15.45 4.11 -52.14
CA SER A 5 15.98 3.24 -51.06
C SER A 5 16.39 4.01 -49.80
N LEU A 6 16.78 5.28 -49.90
CA LEU A 6 17.16 6.09 -48.73
C LEU A 6 15.94 6.48 -47.87
N PHE A 7 14.77 6.65 -48.48
CA PHE A 7 13.53 6.99 -47.78
C PHE A 7 12.96 5.79 -46.99
N LEU A 8 13.28 4.56 -47.41
CA LEU A 8 12.78 3.34 -46.77
C LEU A 8 13.48 3.01 -45.44
N ILE A 9 14.74 3.44 -45.27
CA ILE A 9 15.57 3.13 -44.09
C ILE A 9 15.24 4.08 -42.92
N ILE A 10 14.85 5.32 -43.20
CA ILE A 10 14.46 6.30 -42.16
C ILE A 10 13.09 5.95 -41.56
N PHE A 11 12.20 5.30 -42.34
CA PHE A 11 10.85 4.93 -41.90
C PHE A 11 10.83 3.73 -40.93
N THR A 12 11.80 2.81 -41.02
CA THR A 12 11.92 1.64 -40.14
C THR A 12 12.53 1.92 -38.77
N SER A 13 13.22 3.05 -38.59
CA SER A 13 13.84 3.43 -37.30
C SER A 13 12.88 4.08 -36.29
N ILE A 14 11.66 4.45 -36.69
CA ILE A 14 10.69 5.15 -35.81
C ILE A 14 9.80 4.15 -35.02
N VAL A 15 9.73 2.89 -35.44
CA VAL A 15 8.82 1.89 -34.83
C VAL A 15 9.35 1.19 -33.57
N PHE A 16 10.57 1.50 -33.09
CA PHE A 16 11.16 0.82 -31.93
C PHE A 16 11.07 1.57 -30.59
N SER A 17 10.49 2.77 -30.54
CA SER A 17 10.53 3.61 -29.32
C SER A 17 9.19 3.78 -28.59
N VAL A 18 8.22 2.88 -28.79
CA VAL A 18 6.96 2.90 -28.03
C VAL A 18 6.84 1.68 -27.11
N SER A 19 7.78 1.54 -26.18
CA SER A 19 7.49 0.88 -24.91
C SER A 19 6.90 1.95 -23.98
N ALA A 20 5.58 2.09 -24.05
CA ALA A 20 4.82 2.92 -23.12
C ALA A 20 5.18 2.52 -21.68
N GLN A 21 5.60 3.50 -20.87
CA GLN A 21 5.89 3.32 -19.47
C GLN A 21 4.63 2.82 -18.75
N SER A 22 4.55 1.52 -18.47
CA SER A 22 3.53 1.00 -17.57
C SER A 22 3.88 1.51 -16.18
N SER A 23 3.14 2.47 -15.64
CA SER A 23 3.10 2.70 -14.20
C SER A 23 2.69 1.37 -13.56
N GLN A 24 3.66 0.63 -13.03
CA GLN A 24 3.45 -0.73 -12.54
C GLN A 24 2.72 -0.63 -11.21
N PHE A 25 1.39 -0.66 -11.25
CA PHE A 25 0.57 -0.78 -10.04
C PHE A 25 0.95 -2.09 -9.33
N GLN A 26 1.58 -1.95 -8.17
CA GLN A 26 2.10 -3.07 -7.41
C GLN A 26 1.38 -3.15 -6.08
N SER A 27 0.78 -4.31 -5.78
CA SER A 27 0.20 -4.58 -4.47
C SER A 27 1.28 -4.95 -3.46
N LEU A 28 0.97 -4.89 -2.16
CA LEU A 28 1.92 -5.20 -1.08
C LEU A 28 2.41 -6.67 -1.05
N GLY A 29 1.73 -7.57 -1.77
CA GLY A 29 2.02 -9.00 -1.72
C GLY A 29 1.71 -9.59 -0.35
N ASN A 30 2.50 -10.55 0.14
CA ASN A 30 2.20 -11.29 1.37
C ASN A 30 2.77 -10.60 2.61
N LEU A 31 2.08 -10.72 3.75
CA LEU A 31 2.61 -10.36 5.07
C LEU A 31 3.83 -11.23 5.38
N LYS A 32 4.90 -10.61 5.86
CA LYS A 32 6.13 -11.28 6.32
C LYS A 32 6.23 -11.25 7.84
N SER A 33 5.94 -10.10 8.43
CA SER A 33 5.91 -9.93 9.88
C SER A 33 5.05 -8.74 10.26
N TYR A 34 4.64 -8.69 11.52
CA TYR A 34 3.96 -7.53 12.09
C TYR A 34 4.49 -7.25 13.50
N GLN A 35 4.28 -6.03 13.96
CA GLN A 35 4.54 -5.59 15.32
C GLN A 35 3.33 -4.83 15.85
N LEU A 36 2.92 -5.13 17.08
CA LEU A 36 1.93 -4.32 17.79
C LEU A 36 2.56 -2.99 18.19
N THR A 37 1.81 -1.92 17.96
CA THR A 37 2.12 -0.57 18.43
C THR A 37 1.10 -0.19 19.51
N PRO A 38 1.29 0.89 20.28
CA PRO A 38 0.33 1.29 21.31
C PRO A 38 -1.11 1.41 20.82
N ASN A 39 -1.31 1.84 19.56
CA ASN A 39 -2.63 2.13 19.00
C ASN A 39 -2.88 1.38 17.67
N GLY A 40 -2.20 0.25 17.40
CA GLY A 40 -2.36 -0.43 16.12
C GLY A 40 -1.25 -1.40 15.73
N LEU A 41 -0.93 -1.48 14.44
CA LEU A 41 -0.01 -2.45 13.85
C LEU A 41 0.98 -1.79 12.89
N SER A 42 2.23 -2.25 12.92
CA SER A 42 3.22 -2.03 11.86
C SER A 42 3.45 -3.34 11.12
N LEU A 43 3.35 -3.32 9.79
CA LEU A 43 3.30 -4.48 8.93
C LEU A 43 4.45 -4.43 7.91
N ILE A 44 5.21 -5.52 7.81
CA ILE A 44 6.21 -5.72 6.76
C ILE A 44 5.66 -6.76 5.78
N THR A 45 5.71 -6.42 4.50
CA THR A 45 5.20 -7.27 3.42
C THR A 45 6.30 -7.61 2.43
N SER A 46 6.03 -8.49 1.48
CA SER A 46 7.00 -8.83 0.44
C SER A 46 7.38 -7.65 -0.46
N LEU A 47 6.50 -6.65 -0.61
CA LEU A 47 6.65 -5.59 -1.62
C LEU A 47 6.44 -4.18 -1.03
N GLY A 48 6.48 -4.03 0.29
CA GLY A 48 6.33 -2.75 0.98
C GLY A 48 6.06 -2.88 2.48
N LYS A 49 5.66 -1.77 3.09
CA LYS A 49 5.29 -1.68 4.50
C LYS A 49 3.94 -0.99 4.64
N ALA A 50 3.20 -1.34 5.70
CA ALA A 50 1.95 -0.69 6.04
C ALA A 50 1.84 -0.42 7.54
N GLU A 51 1.28 0.72 7.92
CA GLU A 51 0.92 1.06 9.29
C GLU A 51 -0.59 1.16 9.39
N VAL A 52 -1.16 0.50 10.39
CA VAL A 52 -2.56 0.62 10.79
C VAL A 52 -2.57 1.32 12.13
N THR A 53 -3.21 2.48 12.22
CA THR A 53 -3.30 3.26 13.47
C THR A 53 -4.74 3.58 13.76
N VAL A 54 -5.21 3.21 14.94
CA VAL A 54 -6.49 3.65 15.47
C VAL A 54 -6.34 5.09 15.95
N TYR A 55 -7.08 6.00 15.33
CA TYR A 55 -7.11 7.40 15.72
C TYR A 55 -8.22 7.68 16.73
N SER A 56 -9.37 7.01 16.58
CA SER A 56 -10.51 7.02 17.49
C SER A 56 -11.38 5.80 17.19
N GLU A 57 -12.44 5.57 17.98
CA GLU A 57 -13.39 4.45 17.79
C GLU A 57 -13.85 4.29 16.33
N GLY A 58 -14.20 5.38 15.64
CA GLY A 58 -14.66 5.37 14.25
C GLY A 58 -13.63 5.80 13.20
N ILE A 59 -12.34 5.90 13.53
CA ILE A 59 -11.32 6.39 12.59
C ILE A 59 -10.08 5.52 12.64
N ILE A 60 -9.77 4.89 11.50
CA ILE A 60 -8.55 4.13 11.25
C ILE A 60 -7.72 4.85 10.20
N ARG A 61 -6.43 5.08 10.48
CA ARG A 61 -5.46 5.56 9.49
C ARG A 61 -4.67 4.37 8.96
N ILE A 62 -4.61 4.29 7.64
CA ILE A 62 -3.71 3.38 6.93
C ILE A 62 -2.64 4.20 6.24
N ARG A 63 -1.37 3.86 6.46
CA ARG A 63 -0.25 4.39 5.68
C ARG A 63 0.44 3.23 4.99
N ILE A 64 0.78 3.41 3.72
CA ILE A 64 1.45 2.39 2.92
C ILE A 64 2.64 3.06 2.23
N VAL A 65 3.80 2.39 2.29
CA VAL A 65 5.03 2.83 1.63
C VAL A 65 5.71 1.64 0.97
N LYS A 66 6.50 1.92 -0.07
CA LYS A 66 7.36 0.89 -0.68
C LYS A 66 8.57 0.58 0.19
N ASP A 67 9.22 1.62 0.71
CA ASP A 67 10.50 1.50 1.42
C ASP A 67 10.34 1.90 2.89
N ASP A 68 10.48 3.18 3.22
CA ASP A 68 10.45 3.68 4.59
C ASP A 68 9.37 4.75 4.81
N PHE A 69 8.84 4.77 6.03
CA PHE A 69 7.94 5.83 6.45
C PHE A 69 8.73 7.11 6.67
N THR A 70 8.29 8.18 6.03
CA THR A 70 8.73 9.54 6.35
C THR A 70 7.87 10.14 7.45
N GLU A 71 8.28 11.27 8.00
CA GLU A 71 7.49 12.02 8.98
C GLU A 71 6.06 12.26 8.48
N PRO A 72 5.03 12.02 9.31
CA PRO A 72 3.65 12.16 8.89
C PRO A 72 3.31 13.64 8.69
N PHE A 73 3.22 14.06 7.43
CA PHE A 73 2.72 15.38 7.05
C PHE A 73 1.33 15.27 6.40
N SER A 74 0.35 15.99 6.93
CA SER A 74 -0.98 16.12 6.30
C SER A 74 -1.61 17.45 6.68
N TYR A 75 -2.02 18.22 5.67
CA TYR A 75 -2.79 19.45 5.88
C TYR A 75 -4.23 19.19 6.35
N ALA A 76 -4.74 17.96 6.19
CA ALA A 76 -6.11 17.59 6.51
C ALA A 76 -6.29 17.00 7.92
N VAL A 77 -5.20 16.66 8.62
CA VAL A 77 -5.26 15.97 9.92
C VAL A 77 -4.91 16.96 11.03
N ILE A 78 -5.94 17.48 11.71
CA ILE A 78 -5.80 18.43 12.85
C ILE A 78 -5.82 17.76 14.22
N MET A 79 -6.06 16.45 14.30
CA MET A 79 -6.21 15.70 15.56
C MET A 79 -5.09 14.68 15.78
N LYS A 80 -4.68 14.53 17.04
CA LYS A 80 -3.80 13.46 17.52
C LYS A 80 -4.63 12.20 17.81
N PRO A 81 -4.05 11.00 17.69
CA PRO A 81 -4.73 9.76 18.09
C PRO A 81 -5.17 9.82 19.55
N GLN A 82 -6.42 9.44 19.82
CA GLN A 82 -6.90 9.21 21.18
C GLN A 82 -6.19 7.98 21.75
N GLN A 83 -5.92 7.94 23.07
CA GLN A 83 -5.41 6.72 23.70
C GLN A 83 -6.51 5.67 23.76
N LEU A 84 -6.63 4.91 22.68
CA LEU A 84 -7.54 3.78 22.55
C LEU A 84 -6.70 2.55 22.23
N LYS A 85 -6.79 1.53 23.09
CA LYS A 85 -6.15 0.25 22.85
C LYS A 85 -7.16 -0.66 22.15
N PRO A 86 -7.04 -0.88 20.83
CA PRO A 86 -7.97 -1.75 20.13
C PRO A 86 -7.81 -3.20 20.59
N GLU A 87 -8.89 -3.96 20.48
CA GLU A 87 -8.83 -5.41 20.62
C GLU A 87 -8.09 -5.99 19.43
N PHE A 88 -7.13 -6.88 19.71
CA PHE A 88 -6.32 -7.53 18.68
C PHE A 88 -6.50 -9.04 18.77
N ASN A 89 -6.71 -9.67 17.62
CA ASN A 89 -6.74 -11.11 17.48
C ASN A 89 -5.98 -11.55 16.23
N GLU A 90 -5.36 -12.72 16.28
CA GLU A 90 -4.69 -13.31 15.13
C GLU A 90 -5.11 -14.74 14.87
N THR A 91 -5.16 -15.09 13.58
CA THR A 91 -5.29 -16.46 13.11
C THR A 91 -4.18 -16.75 12.09
N PRO A 92 -4.02 -18.02 11.66
CA PRO A 92 -3.08 -18.35 10.59
C PRO A 92 -3.34 -17.61 9.27
N GLU A 93 -4.57 -17.15 9.03
CA GLU A 93 -4.99 -16.56 7.76
C GLU A 93 -5.08 -15.03 7.81
N LYS A 94 -5.42 -14.46 8.98
CA LYS A 94 -5.69 -13.02 9.13
C LYS A 94 -5.22 -12.45 10.46
N LEU A 95 -5.06 -11.14 10.48
CA LEU A 95 -5.00 -10.31 11.68
C LEU A 95 -6.32 -9.55 11.79
N THR A 96 -6.81 -9.36 13.00
CA THR A 96 -8.04 -8.61 13.26
C THR A 96 -7.76 -7.55 14.31
N LEU A 97 -8.25 -6.34 14.05
CA LEU A 97 -8.15 -5.21 14.95
C LEU A 97 -9.52 -4.57 15.08
N SER A 98 -10.08 -4.57 16.29
CA SER A 98 -11.43 -4.08 16.56
C SER A 98 -11.42 -2.89 17.51
N THR A 99 -12.25 -1.91 17.18
CA THR A 99 -12.73 -0.89 18.12
C THR A 99 -14.19 -1.20 18.47
N GLY A 100 -14.85 -0.33 19.24
CA GLY A 100 -16.29 -0.42 19.49
C GLY A 100 -17.15 -0.10 18.26
N LEU A 101 -16.59 0.48 17.19
CA LEU A 101 -17.34 0.89 15.99
C LEU A 101 -16.82 0.30 14.67
N ILE A 102 -15.56 -0.14 14.61
CA ILE A 102 -14.94 -0.61 13.37
C ILE A 102 -14.20 -1.92 13.63
N LEU A 103 -14.40 -2.87 12.72
CA LEU A 103 -13.58 -4.06 12.60
C LEU A 103 -12.66 -3.95 11.39
N VAL A 104 -11.36 -4.05 11.60
CA VAL A 104 -10.36 -4.14 10.54
C VAL A 104 -9.88 -5.58 10.43
N GLU A 105 -10.15 -6.22 9.30
CA GLU A 105 -9.57 -7.52 8.97
C GLU A 105 -8.42 -7.36 7.96
N ILE A 106 -7.32 -8.05 8.24
CA ILE A 106 -6.09 -7.99 7.44
C ILE A 106 -5.71 -9.41 7.03
N ASN A 107 -6.00 -9.77 5.78
CA ASN A 107 -5.58 -11.06 5.23
C ASN A 107 -4.05 -11.10 5.12
N ARG A 108 -3.43 -12.26 5.36
CA ARG A 108 -1.96 -12.38 5.33
C ARG A 108 -1.41 -12.62 3.91
N ALA A 109 -2.15 -13.31 3.03
CA ALA A 109 -1.65 -13.73 1.71
C ALA A 109 -2.76 -13.76 0.64
N PRO A 110 -2.86 -12.74 -0.25
CA PRO A 110 -2.11 -11.48 -0.23
C PRO A 110 -2.62 -10.56 0.89
N LEU A 111 -1.79 -9.58 1.27
CA LEU A 111 -2.15 -8.56 2.25
C LEU A 111 -3.29 -7.68 1.71
N ARG A 112 -4.44 -7.73 2.37
CA ARG A 112 -5.66 -7.01 2.00
C ARG A 112 -6.37 -6.54 3.27
N PHE A 113 -6.87 -5.32 3.25
CA PHE A 113 -7.64 -4.72 4.32
C PHE A 113 -9.12 -4.77 3.98
N ALA A 114 -9.95 -5.18 4.94
CA ALA A 114 -11.39 -5.05 4.90
C ALA A 114 -11.86 -4.32 6.16
N PHE A 115 -12.89 -3.48 6.02
CA PHE A 115 -13.44 -2.64 7.09
C PHE A 115 -14.93 -2.93 7.19
N TYR A 116 -15.40 -3.21 8.40
CA TYR A 116 -16.80 -3.49 8.71
C TYR A 116 -17.27 -2.61 9.87
#